data_AF-A0A8T8E285-F1
#
_entry.id   AF-A0A8T8E285-F1
#
_cell.length_a   1.000
_cell.length_b   1.000
_cell.length_c   1.000
_cell.angle_alpha   90.00
_cell.angle_beta   90.00
_cell.angle_gamma   90.00
#
_symmetry.space_group_name_H-M   'P 1'
#
loop_
_entity.id
_entity.type
_entity.pdbx_description
1 polymer ?
#
loop_
_entity_poly.entity_id
_entity_poly.type
_entity_poly.pdbx_seq_one_letter_code
_entity_poly.pdbx_strand_id
1 'polypeptide(L)'
;MTLEGTLEADVSTADGGPRPGDVAFAFTVTNASSEPVELQFSDMCKAEFVVRDGDREVWRFTEGRMFAQMLSREALAPGESSTYEAEWERPRPGAYTATAELRAQEASCEAHTSLAVPE
;
A
#
# COMPACT_ATOMS: atom_id res chain seq x y z
N MET A 1 19.88 8.81 -0.01
CA MET A 1 18.70 8.05 -0.47
C MET A 1 17.47 8.67 0.18
N THR A 2 16.52 9.12 -0.64
CA THR A 2 15.27 9.73 -0.16
C THR A 2 14.13 9.16 -0.99
N LEU A 3 13.16 8.54 -0.32
CA LEU A 3 11.93 8.04 -0.93
C LEU A 3 10.75 8.84 -0.38
N GLU A 4 9.85 9.25 -1.26
CA GLU A 4 8.59 9.91 -0.91
C GLU A 4 7.43 9.00 -1.24
N GLY A 5 6.52 8.84 -0.29
CA GLY A 5 5.35 7.95 -0.40
C GLY A 5 4.07 8.75 -0.54
N THR A 6 3.15 8.28 -1.38
CA THR A 6 1.76 8.74 -1.41
C THR A 6 0.83 7.54 -1.37
N LEU A 7 -0.21 7.59 -0.55
CA LEU A 7 -1.23 6.54 -0.47
C LEU A 7 -2.59 7.09 -0.88
N GLU A 8 -3.19 6.46 -1.88
CA GLU A 8 -4.54 6.74 -2.34
C GLU A 8 -5.45 5.56 -1.95
N ALA A 9 -6.70 5.87 -1.62
CA ALA A 9 -7.74 4.90 -1.32
C ALA A 9 -8.99 5.23 -2.14
N ASP A 10 -9.43 4.30 -2.96
CA ASP A 10 -10.66 4.40 -3.75
C ASP A 10 -11.70 3.45 -3.17
N VAL A 11 -12.86 3.98 -2.80
CA VAL A 11 -13.98 3.21 -2.27
C VAL A 11 -14.94 2.93 -3.42
N SER A 12 -15.07 1.67 -3.82
CA SER A 12 -15.96 1.27 -4.91
C SER A 12 -17.43 1.37 -4.48
N THR A 13 -18.04 2.52 -4.74
CA THR A 13 -19.46 2.78 -4.45
C THR A 13 -20.42 2.40 -5.59
N ALA A 14 -19.91 1.86 -6.70
CA ALA A 14 -20.70 1.60 -7.91
C ALA A 14 -20.84 0.10 -8.22
N ASP A 15 -22.02 -0.29 -8.70
CA ASP A 15 -22.24 -1.53 -9.46
C ASP A 15 -21.35 -1.50 -10.72
N GLY A 16 -20.16 -2.09 -10.64
CA GLY A 16 -19.20 -2.13 -11.75
C GLY A 16 -17.71 -2.19 -11.36
N GLY A 17 -17.36 -1.91 -10.10
CA GLY A 17 -16.01 -2.16 -9.55
C GLY A 17 -15.80 -3.63 -9.13
N PRO A 18 -14.60 -4.01 -8.64
CA PRO A 18 -14.46 -5.25 -7.87
C PRO A 18 -15.42 -5.12 -6.70
N ARG A 19 -16.53 -5.85 -6.80
CA ARG A 19 -17.71 -5.96 -5.92
C ARG A 19 -18.08 -4.68 -5.11
N PRO A 20 -19.33 -4.20 -5.22
CA PRO A 20 -19.77 -3.01 -4.47
C PRO A 20 -19.42 -3.15 -2.98
N GLY A 21 -18.69 -2.16 -2.47
CA GLY A 21 -18.20 -2.12 -1.09
C GLY A 21 -16.68 -2.26 -0.91
N ASP A 22 -15.92 -2.74 -1.90
CA ASP A 22 -14.47 -2.94 -1.73
C ASP A 22 -13.66 -1.62 -1.74
N VAL A 23 -12.49 -1.62 -1.10
CA VAL A 23 -11.53 -0.50 -1.11
C VAL A 23 -10.27 -0.92 -1.83
N ALA A 24 -9.89 -0.17 -2.86
CA ALA A 24 -8.61 -0.30 -3.54
C ALA A 24 -7.61 0.72 -2.97
N PHE A 25 -6.40 0.26 -2.68
CA PHE A 25 -5.29 1.09 -2.23
C PHE A 25 -4.21 1.14 -3.30
N ALA A 26 -3.66 2.34 -3.55
CA ALA A 26 -2.49 2.55 -4.39
C ALA A 26 -1.42 3.30 -3.60
N PHE A 27 -0.31 2.61 -3.28
CA PHE A 27 0.84 3.17 -2.61
C PHE A 27 1.95 3.45 -3.63
N THR A 28 2.18 4.73 -3.93
CA THR A 28 3.21 5.17 -4.87
C THR A 28 4.45 5.63 -4.12
N VAL A 29 5.58 5.02 -4.43
CA VAL A 29 6.90 5.38 -3.89
C VAL A 29 7.73 6.01 -4.99
N THR A 30 8.20 7.23 -4.75
CA THR A 30 9.00 8.02 -5.69
C THR A 30 10.42 8.19 -5.16
N ASN A 31 11.41 7.99 -6.02
CA ASN A 31 12.79 8.36 -5.71
C ASN A 31 12.97 9.88 -5.85
N ALA A 32 12.99 10.58 -4.72
CA ALA A 32 13.16 12.03 -4.65
C ALA A 32 14.63 12.48 -4.63
N SER A 33 15.57 11.53 -4.72
CA SER A 33 17.00 11.82 -4.72
C SER A 33 17.55 11.99 -6.14
N SER A 34 18.77 12.54 -6.23
CA SER A 34 19.47 12.73 -7.51
C SER A 34 20.21 11.49 -8.01
N GLU A 35 20.18 10.40 -7.26
CA GLU A 35 20.88 9.14 -7.56
C GLU A 35 19.87 7.99 -7.67
N PRO A 36 20.13 6.95 -8.48
CA PRO A 36 19.28 5.77 -8.52
C PRO A 36 19.20 5.09 -7.15
N VAL A 37 18.03 4.53 -6.84
CA VAL A 37 17.79 3.77 -5.62
C VAL A 37 17.48 2.33 -5.99
N GLU A 38 18.19 1.39 -5.38
CA GLU A 38 17.91 -0.05 -5.50
C GLU A 38 17.07 -0.54 -4.32
N LEU A 39 15.89 -1.06 -4.61
CA LEU A 39 15.00 -1.70 -3.65
C LEU A 39 15.18 -3.22 -3.73
N GLN A 40 15.32 -3.88 -2.58
CA GLN A 40 15.46 -5.34 -2.49
C GLN A 40 14.37 -5.91 -1.59
N PHE A 41 13.60 -6.87 -2.09
CA PHE A 41 12.47 -7.47 -1.38
C PHE A 41 12.71 -8.97 -1.14
N SER A 42 12.42 -9.45 0.07
CA SER A 42 12.64 -10.84 0.45
C SER A 42 11.58 -11.82 -0.10
N ASP A 43 10.40 -11.29 -0.44
CA ASP A 43 9.28 -12.06 -0.99
C ASP A 43 8.41 -11.18 -1.92
N MET A 44 7.37 -11.78 -2.51
CA MET A 44 6.49 -11.08 -3.46
C MET A 44 5.56 -10.02 -2.81
N CYS A 45 5.50 -9.91 -1.48
CA CYS A 45 4.85 -8.81 -0.76
C CYS A 45 5.81 -7.62 -0.66
N LYS A 46 5.74 -6.72 -1.64
CA LYS A 46 6.60 -5.53 -1.70
C LYS A 46 6.17 -4.39 -0.77
N ALA A 47 4.90 -4.35 -0.37
CA ALA A 47 4.36 -3.38 0.56
C ALA A 47 3.36 -4.03 1.53
N GLU A 48 3.33 -3.55 2.78
CA GLU A 48 2.30 -3.86 3.77
C GLU A 48 1.25 -2.75 3.76
N PHE A 49 0.00 -3.11 3.98
CA PHE A 49 -1.09 -2.15 4.17
C PHE A 49 -1.83 -2.51 5.44
N VAL A 50 -2.10 -1.51 6.27
CA VAL A 50 -2.85 -1.68 7.53
C VAL A 50 -3.94 -0.63 7.58
N VAL A 51 -5.15 -1.05 7.93
CA VAL A 51 -6.30 -0.16 8.14
C VAL A 51 -6.67 -0.16 9.61
N ARG A 52 -6.90 1.03 10.16
CA ARG A 52 -7.30 1.25 11.55
C ARG A 52 -8.58 2.06 11.68
N ASP A 53 -9.37 1.70 12.68
CA ASP A 53 -10.49 2.47 13.24
C ASP A 53 -10.03 3.04 14.58
N GLY A 54 -9.66 4.33 14.59
CA GLY A 54 -8.90 4.91 15.70
C GLY A 54 -7.57 4.17 15.91
N ASP A 55 -7.33 3.69 17.12
CA ASP A 55 -6.14 2.89 17.46
C ASP A 55 -6.27 1.39 17.14
N ARG A 56 -7.46 0.93 16.74
CA ARG A 56 -7.74 -0.48 16.50
C ARG A 56 -7.41 -0.87 15.07
N GLU A 57 -6.49 -1.81 14.90
CA GLU A 57 -6.29 -2.50 13.62
C GLU A 57 -7.52 -3.35 13.27
N VAL A 58 -8.08 -3.11 12.08
CA VAL A 58 -9.27 -3.81 11.57
C VAL A 58 -8.96 -4.65 10.34
N TRP A 59 -7.85 -4.36 9.65
CA TRP A 59 -7.41 -5.13 8.50
C TRP A 59 -5.91 -4.95 8.29
N ARG A 60 -5.26 -6.01 7.79
CA ARG A 60 -3.85 -6.05 7.40
C ARG A 60 -3.72 -6.86 6.12
N PHE A 61 -2.99 -6.33 5.14
CA PHE A 61 -2.85 -6.97 3.84
C PHE A 61 -2.21 -8.35 3.93
N THR A 62 -1.18 -8.50 4.75
CA THR A 62 -0.49 -9.78 4.91
C THR A 62 -1.25 -10.82 5.75
N GLU A 63 -2.29 -10.42 6.49
CA GLU A 63 -3.02 -11.35 7.35
C GLU A 63 -3.74 -12.43 6.53
N GLY A 64 -3.45 -13.70 6.84
CA GLY A 64 -4.04 -14.84 6.14
C GLY A 64 -3.57 -15.05 4.70
N ARG A 65 -2.61 -14.25 4.21
CA ARG A 65 -2.04 -14.38 2.86
C ARG A 65 -0.68 -15.08 2.89
N MET A 66 -0.39 -15.84 1.84
CA MET A 66 0.92 -16.42 1.61
C MET A 66 1.56 -15.75 0.40
N PHE A 67 2.82 -15.37 0.53
CA PHE A 67 3.61 -14.78 -0.55
C PHE A 67 4.79 -15.68 -0.87
N ALA A 68 5.07 -15.85 -2.17
CA ALA A 68 6.21 -16.63 -2.60
C ALA A 68 7.51 -15.98 -2.12
N GLN A 69 8.35 -16.77 -1.47
CA GLN A 69 9.67 -16.37 -0.97
C GLN A 69 10.66 -16.24 -2.13
N MET A 70 10.57 -15.12 -2.85
CA MET A 70 11.39 -14.82 -4.00
C MET A 70 12.11 -13.49 -3.79
N LEU A 71 13.44 -13.57 -3.67
CA LEU A 71 14.28 -12.39 -3.65
C LEU A 71 14.15 -11.65 -4.98
N SER A 72 13.74 -10.39 -4.92
CA SER A 72 13.58 -9.54 -6.10
C SER A 72 14.21 -8.17 -5.89
N ARG A 73 14.53 -7.51 -7.01
CA ARG A 73 15.14 -6.18 -7.04
C ARG A 73 14.36 -5.27 -7.97
N GLU A 74 14.28 -4.01 -7.60
CA GLU A 74 13.65 -2.95 -8.39
C GLU A 74 14.53 -1.72 -8.29
N ALA A 75 14.86 -1.09 -9.42
CA ALA A 75 15.66 0.12 -9.45
C ALA A 75 14.75 1.30 -9.81
N LEU A 76 14.81 2.36 -9.01
CA LEU A 76 14.14 3.64 -9.29
C LEU A 76 15.19 4.67 -9.68
N ALA A 77 15.17 5.13 -10.92
CA ALA A 77 15.94 6.29 -11.36
C ALA A 77 15.51 7.56 -10.60
N PRO A 78 16.30 8.65 -10.64
CA PRO A 78 15.90 9.93 -10.07
C PRO A 78 14.55 10.41 -10.62
N GLY A 79 13.59 10.64 -9.73
CA GLY A 79 12.21 11.03 -10.06
C GLY A 79 11.30 9.90 -10.56
N GLU A 80 11.80 8.66 -10.66
CA GLU A 80 10.98 7.50 -11.01
C GLU A 80 10.13 7.04 -9.81
N SER A 81 8.96 6.51 -10.13
CA SER A 81 8.00 6.01 -9.16
C SER A 81 7.60 4.57 -9.46
N SER A 82 7.28 3.82 -8.41
CA SER A 82 6.64 2.52 -8.49
C SER A 82 5.41 2.49 -7.59
N THR A 83 4.36 1.82 -8.04
CA THR A 83 3.07 1.75 -7.33
C THR A 83 2.81 0.31 -6.91
N TYR A 84 2.45 0.14 -5.64
CA TYR A 84 2.06 -1.12 -5.03
C TYR A 84 0.60 -1.04 -4.64
N GLU A 85 -0.15 -2.10 -4.92
CA GLU A 85 -1.61 -2.10 -4.79
C GLU A 85 -2.09 -3.13 -3.77
N ALA A 86 -3.21 -2.84 -3.11
CA ALA A 86 -3.91 -3.79 -2.25
C ALA A 86 -5.42 -3.59 -2.31
N GLU A 87 -6.16 -4.64 -2.01
CA GLU A 87 -7.62 -4.63 -1.98
C GLU A 87 -8.11 -5.10 -0.61
N TRP A 88 -8.93 -4.25 0.03
CA TRP A 88 -9.68 -4.57 1.24
C TRP A 88 -11.12 -4.84 0.86
N GLU A 89 -11.44 -6.13 0.75
CA GLU A 89 -12.78 -6.59 0.39
C GLU A 89 -13.76 -6.45 1.54
N ARG A 90 -14.99 -6.00 1.23
CA ARG A 90 -16.14 -5.94 2.15
C ARG A 90 -15.84 -5.29 3.52
N PRO A 91 -15.24 -4.08 3.57
CA PRO A 91 -15.18 -3.29 4.78
C PRO A 91 -16.56 -3.05 5.38
N ARG A 92 -16.59 -2.78 6.68
CA ARG A 92 -17.78 -2.21 7.31
C ARG A 92 -17.86 -0.72 6.98
N PRO A 93 -19.07 -0.12 6.95
CA PRO A 93 -19.22 1.32 6.93
C PRO A 93 -18.50 1.98 8.12
N GLY A 94 -17.84 3.10 7.90
CA GLY A 94 -17.06 3.78 8.93
C GLY A 94 -15.97 4.69 8.37
N ALA A 95 -15.30 5.41 9.28
CA ALA A 95 -14.13 6.22 8.96
C ALA A 95 -12.86 5.48 9.41
N TYR A 96 -11.86 5.45 8.54
CA TYR A 96 -10.65 4.67 8.76
C TYR A 96 -9.41 5.48 8.39
N THR A 97 -8.26 5.05 8.94
CA THR A 97 -6.94 5.47 8.48
C THR A 97 -6.22 4.26 7.91
N ALA A 98 -5.81 4.35 6.65
CA ALA A 98 -4.95 3.36 6.00
C ALA A 98 -3.50 3.85 6.07
N THR A 99 -2.58 2.92 6.31
CA THR A 99 -1.13 3.14 6.26
C THR A 99 -0.51 2.09 5.36
N ALA A 100 0.35 2.51 4.44
CA ALA A 100 1.15 1.65 3.60
C ALA A 100 2.63 1.80 3.96
N GLU A 101 3.35 0.68 4.01
CA GLU A 101 4.78 0.63 4.33
C GLU A 101 5.51 -0.21 3.27
N LEU A 102 6.60 0.33 2.73
CA LEU A 102 7.49 -0.37 1.81
C LEU A 102 8.26 -1.46 2.57
N ARG A 103 8.23 -2.70 2.07
CA ARG A 103 8.92 -3.86 2.70
C ARG A 103 10.30 -4.14 2.10
N ALA A 104 10.99 -3.11 1.62
CA ALA A 104 12.35 -3.25 1.12
C ALA A 104 13.34 -3.39 2.30
N GLN A 105 14.42 -4.17 2.12
CA GLN A 105 15.32 -4.56 3.22
C GLN A 105 16.15 -3.38 3.79
N GLU A 106 16.65 -2.50 2.92
CA GLU A 106 17.57 -1.40 3.30
C GLU A 106 16.95 -0.02 3.02
N ALA A 107 15.66 0.01 2.71
CA ALA A 107 14.93 1.17 2.25
C ALA A 107 13.57 1.22 2.93
N SER A 108 13.24 2.34 3.57
CA SER A 108 11.93 2.56 4.17
C SER A 108 11.21 3.71 3.47
N CYS A 109 9.90 3.55 3.33
CA CYS A 109 8.99 4.58 2.88
C CYS A 109 7.60 4.21 3.40
N GLU A 110 6.88 5.18 3.94
CA GLU A 110 5.51 5.00 4.41
C GLU A 110 4.64 6.15 3.94
N ALA A 111 3.35 5.90 3.83
CA ALA A 111 2.35 6.92 3.61
C ALA A 111 1.03 6.50 4.27
N HIS A 112 0.20 7.47 4.61
CA HIS A 112 -1.11 7.21 5.17
C HIS A 112 -2.18 8.05 4.49
N THR A 113 -3.42 7.58 4.52
CA THR A 113 -4.58 8.32 4.04
C THR A 113 -5.80 8.01 4.89
N SER A 114 -6.72 8.96 4.95
CA SER A 114 -8.02 8.76 5.60
C SER A 114 -9.06 8.41 4.55
N LEU A 115 -9.94 7.47 4.87
CA LEU A 115 -11.05 7.08 4.00
C LEU A 115 -12.34 6.92 4.80
N ALA A 116 -13.47 7.03 4.11
CA ALA A 116 -14.79 6.77 4.67
C ALA A 116 -15.53 5.78 3.77
N VAL A 117 -15.99 4.70 4.36
CA VAL A 117 -16.85 3.70 3.70
C VAL A 117 -18.31 4.06 4.03
N PRO A 118 -19.15 4.34 3.02
CA PRO A 118 -20.55 4.71 3.23
C PRO A 118 -21.40 3.53 3.74
N GLU A 119 -22.56 3.84 4.33
CA GLU A 119 -23.57 2.86 4.78
C GLU A 119 -24.25 2.11 3.63
#